data_AF-A0A8T5HV41-F1
#
_entry.id   AF-A0A8T5HV41-F1
#
_cell.length_a   1.000
_cell.length_b   1.000
_cell.length_c   1.000
_cell.angle_alpha   90.00
_cell.angle_beta   90.00
_cell.angle_gamma   90.00
#
_symmetry.space_group_name_H-M   'P 1'
#
loop_
_entity.id
_entity.type
_entity.pdbx_description
1 polymer ?
#
loop_
_entity_poly.entity_id
_entity_poly.type
_entity_poly.pdbx_seq_one_letter_code
_entity_poly.pdbx_strand_id
1 'polypeptide(L)'
;MSKLLDDIVVLSILGPQGSGKSTVFKKLRQRWDKNAIFLPDIAEECPIDLTDKKKLHQYPELGNLVTTWMTCQMIKAQIDAIGPRIGEGPTTILQDINPLSQLVYPEAIKGSCDEHIAEFVKEYCALVPQNLSFIIPGNLEFLVDDGKRDVDPKYQKKVEDTFRNVFARHDFPHIFLPSSPTAQVWFIDRYLAHQLGQSEEAPKKVHEIEIKCLLTPEEYRCLDRELNEGYQPLCKETVETLKFTPGDHRVRIREGETTKYEVVIKEGDVVDHVRTEYSIHLEDEIMAEQVREGFASEGMGTDPKWVKHKQEFAAQMGGYDYVICLQEIENFGYLLEVEKMSSVDDSHIHVPNLKQIISNLGLEPIGPHEFQERVKDYIRDNQ
;
A
#
# COMPACT_ATOMS: atom_id res chain seq x y z
N MET A 1 -5.92 -32.08 15.80
CA MET A 1 -4.89 -31.37 15.01
C MET A 1 -5.21 -31.57 13.54
N SER A 2 -6.09 -30.74 12.96
CA SER A 2 -6.17 -30.64 11.51
C SER A 2 -4.85 -30.03 11.06
N LYS A 3 -4.12 -30.70 10.17
CA LYS A 3 -3.12 -30.00 9.37
C LYS A 3 -3.90 -28.93 8.63
N LEU A 4 -3.75 -27.66 9.03
CA LEU A 4 -4.04 -26.55 8.14
C LEU A 4 -3.27 -26.90 6.86
N LEU A 5 -3.99 -27.04 5.75
CA LEU A 5 -3.36 -27.17 4.46
C LEU A 5 -2.50 -25.92 4.33
N ASP A 6 -1.18 -26.11 4.28
CA ASP A 6 -0.23 -25.01 4.18
C ASP A 6 -0.59 -24.25 2.89
N ASP A 7 -1.03 -22.99 3.02
CA ASP A 7 -1.27 -22.12 1.87
C ASP A 7 0.01 -22.10 1.02
N ILE A 8 -0.13 -22.35 -0.29
CA ILE A 8 1.04 -22.52 -1.16
C ILE A 8 1.29 -21.20 -1.88
N VAL A 9 2.41 -20.55 -1.56
CA VAL A 9 2.88 -19.39 -2.29
C VAL A 9 3.76 -19.84 -3.45
N VAL A 10 3.45 -19.39 -4.65
CA VAL A 10 4.32 -19.54 -5.82
C VAL A 10 4.83 -18.16 -6.22
N LEU A 11 6.15 -17.97 -6.14
CA LEU A 11 6.84 -16.77 -6.61
C LEU A 11 7.46 -17.09 -7.97
N SER A 12 6.93 -16.47 -9.02
CA SER A 12 7.47 -16.60 -10.37
C SER A 12 7.97 -15.27 -10.87
N ILE A 13 9.26 -15.25 -11.20
CA ILE A 13 9.94 -14.05 -11.65
C ILE A 13 10.66 -14.40 -12.93
N LEU A 14 10.40 -13.57 -13.92
CA LEU A 14 11.20 -13.54 -15.12
C LEU A 14 12.06 -12.29 -15.07
N GLY A 15 13.34 -12.44 -15.39
CA GLY A 15 14.20 -11.32 -15.66
C GLY A 15 15.49 -11.82 -16.27
N PRO A 16 16.02 -11.19 -17.33
CA PRO A 16 17.38 -11.48 -17.73
C PRO A 16 18.34 -11.25 -16.54
N GLN A 17 19.42 -12.05 -16.48
CA GLN A 17 20.52 -11.85 -15.53
C GLN A 17 20.95 -10.36 -15.52
N GLY A 18 21.12 -9.78 -14.32
CA GLY A 18 21.66 -8.43 -14.15
C GLY A 18 20.64 -7.32 -13.82
N SER A 19 19.35 -7.63 -13.83
CA SER A 19 18.28 -6.63 -13.62
C SER A 19 18.03 -6.19 -12.17
N GLY A 20 18.89 -6.44 -11.18
CA GLY A 20 18.67 -6.03 -9.78
C GLY A 20 17.52 -6.74 -9.03
N LYS A 21 16.54 -7.28 -9.76
CA LYS A 21 15.50 -8.23 -9.33
C LYS A 21 16.11 -9.44 -8.63
N SER A 22 17.30 -9.87 -9.08
CA SER A 22 18.10 -10.90 -8.42
C SER A 22 18.37 -10.61 -6.94
N THR A 23 18.48 -9.36 -6.51
CA THR A 23 18.77 -8.99 -5.11
C THR A 23 17.53 -9.10 -4.22
N VAL A 24 16.40 -8.54 -4.65
CA VAL A 24 15.11 -8.66 -3.94
C VAL A 24 14.72 -10.13 -3.83
N PHE A 25 14.81 -10.88 -4.93
CA PHE A 25 14.45 -12.29 -4.94
C PHE A 25 15.43 -13.19 -4.23
N LYS A 26 16.74 -12.90 -4.27
CA LYS A 26 17.70 -13.65 -3.45
C LYS A 26 17.41 -13.48 -1.96
N LYS A 27 17.06 -12.27 -1.52
CA LYS A 27 16.65 -12.00 -0.13
C LYS A 27 15.33 -12.71 0.22
N LEU A 28 14.32 -12.64 -0.64
CA LEU A 28 13.05 -13.35 -0.42
C LEU A 28 13.24 -14.87 -0.43
N ARG A 29 14.02 -15.42 -1.37
CA ARG A 29 14.33 -16.85 -1.45
C ARG A 29 15.05 -17.34 -0.20
N GLN A 30 15.99 -16.56 0.35
CA GLN A 30 16.64 -16.90 1.61
C GLN A 30 15.66 -17.00 2.80
N ARG A 31 14.55 -16.27 2.75
CA ARG A 31 13.57 -16.19 3.84
C ARG A 31 12.39 -17.14 3.67
N TRP A 32 11.99 -17.41 2.43
CA TRP A 32 10.76 -18.12 2.07
C TRP A 32 11.01 -19.47 1.37
N ASP A 33 12.26 -19.96 1.26
CA ASP A 33 12.60 -21.20 0.53
C ASP A 33 11.75 -22.43 0.91
N LYS A 34 11.34 -22.52 2.18
CA LYS A 34 10.53 -23.62 2.71
C LYS A 34 9.03 -23.46 2.49
N ASN A 35 8.57 -22.22 2.32
CA ASN A 35 7.16 -21.84 2.32
C ASN A 35 6.69 -21.32 0.95
N ALA A 36 7.61 -21.14 0.00
CA ALA A 36 7.30 -20.67 -1.33
C ALA A 36 8.11 -21.40 -2.41
N ILE A 37 7.46 -21.62 -3.55
CA ILE A 37 8.10 -22.19 -4.74
C ILE A 37 8.67 -21.04 -5.57
N PHE A 38 9.96 -21.07 -5.84
CA PHE A 38 10.60 -20.12 -6.75
C PHE A 38 10.86 -20.79 -8.10
N LEU A 39 10.25 -20.29 -9.16
CA LEU A 39 10.48 -20.83 -10.51
C LEU A 39 11.92 -20.57 -11.00
N PRO A 40 12.46 -21.44 -11.87
CA PRO A 40 13.76 -21.25 -12.49
C PRO A 40 13.76 -20.06 -13.46
N ASP A 41 14.95 -19.51 -13.72
CA ASP A 41 15.13 -18.44 -14.70
C ASP A 41 15.08 -19.01 -16.12
N ILE A 42 14.01 -18.69 -16.85
CA ILE A 42 13.74 -19.22 -18.19
C ILE A 42 14.55 -18.48 -19.26
N ALA A 43 15.15 -17.33 -18.93
CA ALA A 43 16.00 -16.61 -19.87
C ALA A 43 17.22 -17.44 -20.30
N GLU A 44 17.72 -18.33 -19.43
CA GLU A 44 18.86 -19.21 -19.71
C GLU A 44 18.53 -20.32 -20.72
N GLU A 45 17.25 -20.65 -20.89
CA GLU A 45 16.80 -21.68 -21.83
C GLU A 45 16.44 -21.12 -23.21
N CYS A 46 16.58 -19.80 -23.42
CA CYS A 46 16.22 -19.17 -24.68
C CYS A 46 17.10 -19.68 -25.83
N PRO A 47 16.52 -20.23 -26.91
CA PRO A 47 17.30 -20.75 -28.04
C PRO A 47 17.99 -19.64 -28.85
N ILE A 48 17.63 -18.38 -28.57
CA ILE A 48 18.21 -17.20 -29.17
C ILE A 48 19.07 -16.52 -28.12
N ASP A 49 20.34 -16.31 -28.47
CA ASP A 49 21.26 -15.56 -27.63
C ASP A 49 20.81 -14.10 -27.52
N LEU A 50 20.09 -13.82 -26.45
CA LEU A 50 19.60 -12.49 -26.09
C LEU A 50 20.73 -11.50 -25.78
N THR A 51 21.96 -11.98 -25.58
CA THR A 51 23.12 -11.10 -25.36
C THR A 51 23.62 -10.49 -26.67
N ASP A 52 23.25 -11.03 -27.84
CA ASP A 52 23.55 -10.47 -29.16
C ASP A 52 22.52 -9.42 -29.59
N LYS A 53 22.54 -8.29 -28.88
CA LYS A 53 21.59 -7.17 -29.06
C LYS A 53 21.56 -6.58 -30.47
N LYS A 54 22.65 -6.74 -31.24
CA LYS A 54 22.73 -6.29 -32.64
C LYS A 54 21.77 -7.09 -33.53
N LYS A 55 21.58 -8.38 -33.26
CA LYS A 55 20.61 -9.21 -33.99
C LYS A 55 19.18 -8.80 -33.70
N LEU A 56 18.83 -8.53 -32.44
CA LEU A 56 17.48 -8.11 -32.08
C LEU A 56 17.09 -6.76 -32.72
N HIS A 57 18.04 -5.83 -32.83
CA HIS A 57 17.82 -4.56 -33.53
C HIS A 57 17.67 -4.72 -35.05
N GLN A 58 18.42 -5.63 -35.66
CA GLN A 58 18.33 -5.91 -37.09
C GLN A 58 17.04 -6.62 -37.47
N TYR A 59 16.43 -7.34 -36.52
CA TYR A 59 15.22 -8.14 -36.73
C TYR A 59 14.22 -7.89 -35.60
N PRO A 60 13.49 -6.76 -35.60
CA PRO A 60 12.52 -6.44 -34.53
C PRO A 60 11.41 -7.50 -34.40
N GLU A 61 11.05 -8.17 -35.50
CA GLU A 61 10.13 -9.32 -35.52
C GLU A 61 10.63 -10.48 -34.64
N LEU A 62 11.96 -10.69 -34.59
CA LEU A 62 12.61 -11.70 -33.77
C LEU A 62 12.45 -11.39 -32.28
N GLY A 63 12.47 -10.10 -31.92
CA GLY A 63 12.20 -9.65 -30.55
C GLY A 63 10.82 -10.10 -30.08
N ASN A 64 9.78 -9.84 -30.88
CA ASN A 64 8.41 -10.27 -30.57
C ASN A 64 8.29 -11.80 -30.44
N LEU A 65 8.93 -12.55 -31.33
CA LEU A 65 8.91 -14.02 -31.29
C LEU A 65 9.62 -14.58 -30.05
N VAL A 66 10.79 -14.05 -29.70
CA VAL A 66 11.54 -14.47 -28.51
C VAL A 66 10.76 -14.16 -27.25
N THR A 67 10.23 -12.95 -27.16
CA THR A 67 9.35 -12.51 -26.08
C THR A 67 8.14 -13.44 -25.90
N THR A 68 7.46 -13.76 -27.00
CA THR A 68 6.27 -14.61 -26.98
C THR A 68 6.66 -16.00 -26.49
N TRP A 69 7.76 -16.54 -27.01
CA TRP A 69 8.30 -17.83 -26.58
C TRP A 69 8.65 -17.85 -25.09
N MET A 70 9.34 -16.84 -24.57
CA MET A 70 9.69 -16.73 -23.14
C MET A 70 8.45 -16.68 -22.26
N THR A 71 7.44 -15.92 -22.70
CA THR A 71 6.16 -15.80 -21.99
C THR A 71 5.42 -17.15 -21.95
N CYS A 72 5.38 -17.87 -23.07
CA CYS A 72 4.79 -19.20 -23.13
C CYS A 72 5.53 -20.22 -22.25
N GLN A 73 6.87 -20.24 -22.27
CA GLN A 73 7.65 -21.14 -21.42
C GLN A 73 7.42 -20.84 -19.93
N MET A 74 7.28 -19.57 -19.57
CA MET A 74 6.97 -19.16 -18.21
C MET A 74 5.61 -19.63 -17.75
N ILE A 75 4.57 -19.40 -18.54
CA ILE A 75 3.22 -19.85 -18.20
C ILE A 75 3.20 -21.37 -18.12
N LYS A 76 3.91 -22.05 -19.01
CA LYS A 76 4.08 -23.50 -18.91
C LYS A 76 4.76 -23.91 -17.60
N ALA A 77 5.88 -23.30 -17.23
CA ALA A 77 6.57 -23.60 -15.97
C ALA A 77 5.70 -23.34 -14.73
N GLN A 78 4.87 -22.30 -14.77
CA GLN A 78 3.87 -22.01 -13.74
C GLN A 78 2.81 -23.10 -13.68
N ILE A 79 2.21 -23.45 -14.82
CA ILE A 79 1.23 -24.53 -14.92
C ILE A 79 1.83 -25.86 -14.45
N ASP A 80 3.08 -26.17 -14.80
CA ASP A 80 3.75 -27.40 -14.38
C ASP A 80 4.05 -27.39 -12.87
N ALA A 81 4.36 -26.22 -12.29
CA ALA A 81 4.62 -26.08 -10.85
C ALA A 81 3.33 -26.08 -10.00
N ILE A 82 2.27 -25.45 -10.49
CA ILE A 82 0.98 -25.28 -9.81
C ILE A 82 0.05 -26.45 -10.09
N GLY A 83 0.08 -26.98 -11.31
CA GLY A 83 -0.84 -28.01 -11.85
C GLY A 83 -1.05 -29.20 -10.93
N PRO A 84 0.01 -29.85 -10.41
CA PRO A 84 -0.12 -30.96 -9.47
C PRO A 84 -0.79 -30.59 -8.13
N ARG A 85 -0.89 -29.29 -7.82
CA ARG A 85 -1.36 -28.73 -6.53
C ARG A 85 -2.69 -27.97 -6.67
N ILE A 86 -3.26 -27.90 -7.88
CA ILE A 86 -4.57 -27.28 -8.11
C ILE A 86 -5.61 -28.04 -7.26
N GLY A 87 -6.24 -27.33 -6.32
CA GLY A 87 -7.26 -27.87 -5.41
C GLY A 87 -6.76 -28.23 -4.00
N GLU A 88 -5.46 -28.09 -3.70
CA GLU A 88 -4.90 -28.36 -2.36
C GLU A 88 -5.06 -27.19 -1.37
N GLY A 89 -5.51 -26.02 -1.84
CA GLY A 89 -5.68 -24.81 -1.03
C GLY A 89 -5.62 -23.55 -1.90
N PRO A 90 -5.78 -22.35 -1.31
CA PRO A 90 -5.53 -21.11 -2.04
C PRO A 90 -4.06 -21.06 -2.46
N THR A 91 -3.83 -20.73 -3.72
CA THR A 91 -2.49 -20.57 -4.28
C THR A 91 -2.30 -19.08 -4.57
N THR A 92 -1.38 -18.44 -3.87
CA THR A 92 -1.02 -17.04 -4.15
C THR A 92 0.15 -17.03 -5.10
N ILE A 93 -0.04 -16.38 -6.25
CA ILE A 93 0.98 -16.31 -7.29
C ILE A 93 1.43 -14.88 -7.41
N LEU A 94 2.70 -14.66 -7.06
CA LEU A 94 3.36 -13.39 -7.20
C LEU A 94 4.20 -13.42 -8.46
N GLN A 95 3.80 -12.58 -9.42
CA GLN A 95 4.28 -12.61 -10.78
C GLN A 95 5.04 -11.34 -11.13
N ASP A 96 6.27 -11.45 -11.63
CA ASP A 96 6.96 -10.28 -12.18
C ASP A 96 6.26 -9.77 -13.46
N ILE A 97 6.32 -8.47 -13.71
CA ILE A 97 5.76 -7.76 -14.88
C ILE A 97 6.29 -8.21 -16.23
N ASN A 98 7.32 -9.04 -16.31
CA ASN A 98 7.99 -9.37 -17.56
C ASN A 98 7.07 -9.86 -18.72
N PRO A 99 5.98 -10.62 -18.49
CA PRO A 99 4.99 -10.90 -19.53
C PRO A 99 4.24 -9.65 -20.00
N LEU A 100 3.96 -8.74 -19.07
CA LEU A 100 3.16 -7.53 -19.28
C LEU A 100 3.99 -6.35 -19.78
N SER A 101 5.29 -6.35 -19.52
CA SER A 101 6.23 -5.38 -20.06
C SER A 101 6.25 -5.41 -21.60
N GLN A 102 5.84 -6.53 -22.18
CA GLN A 102 5.73 -6.75 -23.62
C GLN A 102 4.43 -6.20 -24.21
N LEU A 103 3.43 -5.93 -23.37
CA LEU A 103 2.28 -5.09 -23.73
C LEU A 103 2.67 -3.62 -23.61
N VAL A 104 3.31 -3.27 -22.48
CA VAL A 104 3.50 -1.89 -22.05
C VAL A 104 4.61 -1.16 -22.81
N TYR A 105 5.76 -1.79 -23.06
CA TYR A 105 6.85 -1.11 -23.76
C TYR A 105 6.51 -0.80 -25.23
N PRO A 106 5.93 -1.72 -26.02
CA PRO A 106 5.47 -1.37 -27.36
C PRO A 106 4.41 -0.26 -27.34
N GLU A 107 3.50 -0.25 -26.38
CA GLU A 107 2.51 0.82 -26.27
C GLU A 107 3.17 2.16 -25.90
N ALA A 108 4.11 2.16 -24.97
CA ALA A 108 4.84 3.37 -24.58
C ALA A 108 5.74 3.92 -25.71
N ILE A 109 6.31 3.06 -26.55
CA ILE A 109 7.24 3.45 -27.63
C ILE A 109 6.49 3.74 -28.93
N LYS A 110 5.56 2.87 -29.32
CA LYS A 110 4.89 2.84 -30.64
C LYS A 110 3.41 3.25 -30.58
N GLY A 111 2.83 3.45 -29.40
CA GLY A 111 1.41 3.81 -29.23
C GLY A 111 0.43 2.69 -29.57
N SER A 112 0.89 1.45 -29.67
CA SER A 112 0.05 0.28 -29.95
C SER A 112 0.50 -0.92 -29.14
N CYS A 113 -0.47 -1.71 -28.70
CA CYS A 113 -0.30 -2.96 -27.97
C CYS A 113 -0.62 -4.15 -28.88
N ASP A 114 -0.03 -5.31 -28.64
CA ASP A 114 -0.43 -6.56 -29.29
C ASP A 114 -1.62 -7.18 -28.53
N GLU A 115 -2.83 -6.99 -29.08
CA GLU A 115 -4.08 -7.48 -28.46
C GLU A 115 -4.09 -9.00 -28.25
N HIS A 116 -3.34 -9.77 -29.05
CA HIS A 116 -3.25 -11.22 -28.87
C HIS A 116 -2.54 -11.59 -27.58
N ILE A 117 -1.50 -10.85 -27.20
CA ILE A 117 -0.80 -11.05 -25.92
C ILE A 117 -1.72 -10.63 -24.77
N ALA A 118 -2.47 -9.54 -24.92
CA ALA A 118 -3.41 -9.09 -23.89
C ALA A 118 -4.54 -10.10 -23.64
N GLU A 119 -5.12 -10.65 -24.71
CA GLU A 119 -6.15 -11.69 -24.64
C GLU A 119 -5.62 -12.97 -23.98
N PHE A 120 -4.41 -13.39 -24.38
CA PHE A 120 -3.75 -14.54 -23.77
C PHE A 120 -3.46 -14.34 -22.27
N VAL A 121 -3.01 -13.15 -21.85
CA VAL A 121 -2.84 -12.84 -20.42
C VAL A 121 -4.18 -12.89 -19.69
N LYS A 122 -5.26 -12.36 -20.28
CA LYS A 122 -6.60 -12.44 -19.68
C LYS A 122 -7.05 -13.88 -19.47
N GLU A 123 -6.88 -14.73 -20.48
CA GLU A 123 -7.18 -16.16 -20.37
C GLU A 123 -6.34 -16.82 -19.27
N TYR A 124 -5.05 -16.50 -19.19
CA TYR A 124 -4.18 -16.97 -18.12
C TYR A 124 -4.70 -16.54 -16.74
N CYS A 125 -5.01 -15.25 -16.53
CA CYS A 125 -5.56 -14.76 -15.28
C CYS A 125 -6.89 -15.45 -14.90
N ALA A 126 -7.72 -15.81 -15.89
CA ALA A 126 -8.98 -16.51 -15.66
C ALA A 126 -8.80 -18.00 -15.30
N LEU A 127 -7.69 -18.62 -15.73
CA LEU A 127 -7.38 -20.03 -15.48
C LEU A 127 -6.64 -20.27 -14.15
N VAL A 128 -6.03 -19.23 -13.59
CA VAL A 128 -5.19 -19.31 -12.40
C VAL A 128 -6.04 -19.13 -11.13
N PRO A 129 -5.71 -19.78 -9.99
CA PRO A 129 -6.46 -19.65 -8.74
C PRO A 129 -6.57 -18.21 -8.23
N GLN A 130 -7.50 -17.98 -7.28
CA GLN A 130 -8.07 -16.68 -6.89
C GLN A 130 -7.12 -15.57 -6.40
N ASN A 131 -5.79 -15.73 -6.40
CA ASN A 131 -4.84 -14.76 -5.84
C ASN A 131 -3.59 -14.55 -6.72
N LEU A 132 -3.74 -14.43 -8.05
CA LEU A 132 -2.67 -13.95 -8.92
C LEU A 132 -2.50 -12.44 -8.75
N SER A 133 -1.27 -11.98 -8.52
CA SER A 133 -0.95 -10.54 -8.51
C SER A 133 0.36 -10.29 -9.24
N PHE A 134 0.32 -9.36 -10.19
CA PHE A 134 1.52 -8.87 -10.85
C PHE A 134 2.21 -7.81 -9.99
N ILE A 135 3.50 -8.02 -9.74
CA ILE A 135 4.36 -7.13 -8.96
C ILE A 135 5.10 -6.20 -9.91
N ILE A 136 4.75 -4.92 -9.86
CA ILE A 136 5.37 -3.87 -10.66
C ILE A 136 6.37 -3.12 -9.78
N PRO A 137 7.69 -3.25 -9.99
CA PRO A 137 8.65 -2.50 -9.19
C PRO A 137 8.60 -1.00 -9.55
N GLY A 138 8.55 -0.12 -8.54
CA GLY A 138 8.46 1.33 -8.73
C GLY A 138 9.68 1.93 -9.39
N ASN A 139 10.86 1.33 -9.20
CA ASN A 139 12.07 1.73 -9.90
C ASN A 139 12.13 1.06 -11.28
N LEU A 140 11.36 1.54 -12.26
CA LEU A 140 11.36 1.00 -13.63
C LEU A 140 12.70 1.18 -14.39
N GLU A 141 13.82 1.44 -13.71
CA GLU A 141 15.21 1.53 -14.21
C GLU A 141 15.69 0.27 -14.97
N PHE A 142 14.86 -0.76 -15.10
CA PHE A 142 15.24 -2.12 -15.46
C PHE A 142 15.48 -2.39 -16.95
N LEU A 143 15.75 -1.36 -17.74
CA LEU A 143 16.26 -1.50 -19.10
C LEU A 143 17.65 -0.87 -19.25
N VAL A 144 18.54 -1.15 -18.29
CA VAL A 144 19.97 -0.94 -18.50
C VAL A 144 20.48 -2.14 -19.29
N ASP A 145 20.29 -2.11 -20.61
CA ASP A 145 21.40 -2.43 -21.49
C ASP A 145 21.20 -2.06 -22.98
N ASP A 146 21.35 -0.77 -23.32
CA ASP A 146 22.20 -0.32 -24.45
C ASP A 146 22.63 1.15 -24.29
N GLY A 147 22.97 1.55 -23.06
CA GLY A 147 23.79 2.74 -22.83
C GLY A 147 23.30 4.01 -23.54
N LYS A 148 22.10 4.49 -23.19
CA LYS A 148 21.85 5.93 -23.00
C LYS A 148 20.55 6.11 -22.22
N ARG A 149 20.72 6.07 -20.89
CA ARG A 149 19.93 6.78 -19.88
C ARG A 149 18.45 6.95 -20.24
N ASP A 150 17.61 6.07 -19.73
CA ASP A 150 16.32 6.54 -19.22
C ASP A 150 16.33 6.52 -17.70
N VAL A 151 17.36 7.20 -17.17
CA VAL A 151 17.22 7.94 -15.90
C VAL A 151 16.35 9.19 -16.11
N ASP A 152 15.85 9.44 -17.34
CA ASP A 152 14.88 10.51 -17.58
C ASP A 152 13.60 10.17 -16.80
N PRO A 153 13.32 10.90 -15.71
CA PRO A 153 12.16 10.64 -14.89
C PRO A 153 10.86 10.78 -15.70
N LYS A 154 10.86 11.57 -16.78
CA LYS A 154 9.70 11.70 -17.66
C LYS A 154 9.41 10.43 -18.45
N TYR A 155 10.44 9.73 -18.92
CA TYR A 155 10.27 8.47 -19.63
C TYR A 155 9.86 7.36 -18.66
N GLN A 156 10.51 7.27 -17.49
CA GLN A 156 10.12 6.34 -16.43
C GLN A 156 8.66 6.55 -16.02
N LYS A 157 8.26 7.82 -15.84
CA LYS A 157 6.88 8.17 -15.53
C LYS A 157 5.92 7.78 -16.65
N LYS A 158 6.29 8.02 -17.92
CA LYS A 158 5.49 7.60 -19.07
C LYS A 158 5.28 6.09 -19.09
N VAL A 159 6.32 5.31 -18.83
CA VAL A 159 6.23 3.84 -18.78
C VAL A 159 5.35 3.41 -17.60
N GLU A 160 5.52 4.00 -16.43
CA GLU A 160 4.68 3.75 -15.25
C GLU A 160 3.20 4.05 -15.53
N ASP A 161 2.90 5.22 -16.10
CA ASP A 161 1.55 5.62 -16.50
C ASP A 161 0.98 4.64 -17.53
N THR A 162 1.81 4.14 -18.45
CA THR A 162 1.40 3.13 -19.42
C THR A 162 1.09 1.80 -18.74
N PHE A 163 1.89 1.36 -17.75
CA PHE A 163 1.56 0.20 -16.92
C PHE A 163 0.19 0.38 -16.26
N ARG A 164 -0.05 1.51 -15.59
CA ARG A 164 -1.33 1.82 -14.93
C ARG A 164 -2.50 1.77 -15.92
N ASN A 165 -2.34 2.39 -17.08
CA ASN A 165 -3.39 2.44 -18.10
C ASN A 165 -3.70 1.06 -18.69
N VAL A 166 -2.68 0.28 -19.05
CA VAL A 166 -2.86 -1.08 -19.59
C VAL A 166 -3.56 -1.96 -18.56
N PHE A 167 -3.12 -1.92 -17.31
CA PHE A 167 -3.67 -2.79 -16.27
C PHE A 167 -5.10 -2.40 -15.90
N ALA A 168 -5.41 -1.11 -15.83
CA ALA A 168 -6.77 -0.63 -15.65
C ALA A 168 -7.67 -1.02 -16.84
N ARG A 169 -7.17 -0.90 -18.09
CA ARG A 169 -7.91 -1.24 -19.31
C ARG A 169 -8.27 -2.73 -19.39
N HIS A 170 -7.40 -3.60 -18.89
CA HIS A 170 -7.60 -5.05 -18.97
C HIS A 170 -8.02 -5.70 -17.64
N ASP A 171 -8.20 -4.90 -16.58
CA ASP A 171 -8.56 -5.35 -15.23
C ASP A 171 -7.60 -6.40 -14.66
N PHE A 172 -6.29 -6.17 -14.83
CA PHE A 172 -5.27 -7.09 -14.33
C PHE A 172 -4.99 -6.84 -12.84
N PRO A 173 -4.99 -7.88 -11.98
CA PRO A 173 -4.68 -7.74 -10.57
C PRO A 173 -3.19 -7.42 -10.38
N HIS A 174 -2.86 -6.32 -9.69
CA HIS A 174 -1.49 -5.85 -9.58
C HIS A 174 -1.19 -5.07 -8.31
N ILE A 175 0.09 -5.01 -8.00
CA ILE A 175 0.66 -4.27 -6.88
C ILE A 175 1.86 -3.48 -7.41
N PHE A 176 1.81 -2.16 -7.29
CA PHE A 176 2.99 -1.31 -7.47
C PHE A 176 3.82 -1.33 -6.19
N LEU A 177 5.07 -1.74 -6.30
CA LEU A 177 6.01 -1.69 -5.19
C LEU A 177 6.78 -0.37 -5.16
N PRO A 178 7.27 0.04 -3.99
CA PRO A 178 8.18 1.18 -3.88
C PRO A 178 9.47 0.97 -4.68
N SER A 179 10.15 2.06 -5.02
CA SER A 179 11.41 2.06 -5.78
C SER A 179 12.61 1.42 -5.06
N SER A 180 12.64 1.46 -3.72
CA SER A 180 13.75 0.91 -2.93
C SER A 180 13.71 -0.62 -2.87
N PRO A 181 14.78 -1.35 -3.26
CA PRO A 181 14.84 -2.81 -3.14
C PRO A 181 14.61 -3.32 -1.71
N THR A 182 15.02 -2.57 -0.68
CA THR A 182 14.77 -2.93 0.72
C THR A 182 13.27 -2.83 1.04
N ALA A 183 12.62 -1.75 0.61
CA ALA A 183 11.18 -1.58 0.79
C ALA A 183 10.37 -2.62 -0.02
N GLN A 184 10.84 -2.98 -1.22
CA GLN A 184 10.26 -4.06 -2.03
C GLN A 184 10.31 -5.41 -1.31
N VAL A 185 11.48 -5.80 -0.78
CA VAL A 185 11.64 -7.04 0.00
C VAL A 185 10.70 -7.02 1.19
N TRP A 186 10.67 -5.92 1.94
CA TRP A 186 9.82 -5.80 3.11
C TRP A 186 8.34 -5.91 2.77
N PHE A 187 7.89 -5.21 1.73
CA PHE A 187 6.48 -5.24 1.31
C PHE A 187 6.07 -6.65 0.86
N ILE A 188 6.86 -7.29 0.00
CA ILE A 188 6.58 -8.65 -0.46
C ILE A 188 6.61 -9.62 0.72
N ASP A 189 7.59 -9.50 1.62
CA ASP A 189 7.69 -10.34 2.80
C ASP A 189 6.46 -10.26 3.70
N ARG A 190 5.97 -9.05 3.99
CA ARG A 190 4.75 -8.86 4.80
C ARG A 190 3.50 -9.32 4.08
N TYR A 191 3.41 -9.08 2.77
CA TYR A 191 2.32 -9.62 1.96
C TYR A 191 2.30 -11.15 2.00
N LEU A 192 3.45 -11.81 1.85
CA LEU A 192 3.56 -13.27 1.93
C LEU A 192 3.20 -13.80 3.33
N ALA A 193 3.73 -13.16 4.37
CA ALA A 193 3.40 -13.52 5.76
C ALA A 193 1.89 -13.38 6.04
N HIS A 194 1.25 -12.35 5.50
CA HIS A 194 -0.20 -12.17 5.59
C HIS A 194 -0.95 -13.29 4.87
N GLN A 195 -0.57 -13.60 3.62
CA GLN A 195 -1.22 -14.63 2.80
C GLN A 195 -1.12 -16.03 3.43
N LEU A 196 -0.07 -16.28 4.22
CA LEU A 196 0.16 -17.55 4.90
C LEU A 196 -0.38 -17.58 6.35
N GLY A 197 -1.04 -16.50 6.79
CA GLY A 197 -1.48 -16.36 8.19
C GLY A 197 -0.32 -16.37 9.21
N GLN A 198 0.91 -16.10 8.77
CA GLN A 198 2.13 -16.09 9.57
C GLN A 198 2.49 -14.70 10.11
N SER A 199 1.79 -13.65 9.68
CA SER A 199 1.90 -12.34 10.30
C SER A 199 0.98 -12.26 11.52
N GLU A 200 1.54 -12.09 12.72
CA GLU A 200 0.75 -11.69 13.91
C GLU A 200 0.18 -10.27 13.77
N GLU A 201 0.68 -9.49 12.80
CA GLU A 201 0.22 -8.14 12.47
C GLU A 201 -0.10 -8.06 10.98
N ALA A 202 -1.24 -8.62 10.57
CA ALA A 202 -1.88 -8.16 9.34
C ALA A 202 -2.14 -6.64 9.47
N PRO A 203 -2.03 -5.83 8.38
CA PRO A 203 -2.51 -4.46 8.40
C PRO A 203 -3.93 -4.48 8.96
N LYS A 204 -4.13 -3.86 10.13
CA LYS A 204 -5.42 -3.97 10.80
C LYS A 204 -6.40 -3.09 10.04
N LYS A 205 -7.18 -3.71 9.15
CA LYS A 205 -8.27 -3.03 8.44
C LYS A 205 -9.39 -2.73 9.43
N VAL A 206 -9.65 -1.45 9.65
CA VAL A 206 -10.75 -0.97 10.49
C VAL A 206 -11.51 0.13 9.77
N HIS A 207 -12.80 0.22 10.07
CA HIS A 207 -13.62 1.38 9.75
C HIS A 207 -13.52 2.34 10.94
N GLU A 208 -12.84 3.46 10.73
CA GLU A 208 -12.78 4.57 11.67
C GLU A 208 -14.00 5.46 11.40
N ILE A 209 -14.88 5.58 12.40
CA ILE A 209 -16.06 6.45 12.36
C ILE A 209 -15.83 7.56 13.37
N GLU A 210 -15.74 8.80 12.89
CA GLU A 210 -15.33 9.94 13.72
C GLU A 210 -16.23 11.16 13.54
N ILE A 211 -16.41 11.91 14.64
CA ILE A 211 -17.00 13.24 14.66
C ILE A 211 -16.07 14.18 15.40
N LYS A 212 -15.94 15.40 14.90
CA LYS A 212 -15.03 16.42 15.42
C LYS A 212 -15.80 17.61 15.97
N CYS A 213 -15.13 18.40 16.81
CA CYS A 213 -15.52 19.73 17.26
C CYS A 213 -14.25 20.57 17.41
N LEU A 214 -14.22 21.75 16.79
CA LEU A 214 -13.16 22.73 17.03
C LEU A 214 -13.42 23.45 18.35
N LEU A 215 -12.35 23.73 19.09
CA LEU A 215 -12.44 24.33 20.41
C LEU A 215 -11.69 25.67 20.44
N THR A 216 -12.21 26.60 21.22
CA THR A 216 -11.46 27.73 21.74
C THR A 216 -10.45 27.26 22.82
N PRO A 217 -9.40 28.06 23.11
CA PRO A 217 -8.49 27.75 24.21
C PRO A 217 -9.20 27.61 25.57
N GLU A 218 -10.26 28.39 25.79
CA GLU A 218 -11.09 28.34 27.01
C GLU A 218 -11.87 27.03 27.10
N GLU A 219 -12.56 26.64 26.02
CA GLU A 219 -13.29 25.36 25.95
C GLU A 219 -12.35 24.18 26.15
N TYR A 220 -11.17 24.20 25.52
CA TYR A 220 -10.16 23.15 25.70
C TYR A 220 -9.74 22.98 27.17
N ARG A 221 -9.43 24.08 27.87
CA ARG A 221 -9.03 24.03 29.29
C ARG A 221 -10.17 23.58 30.21
N CYS A 222 -11.41 23.94 29.88
CA CYS A 222 -12.59 23.49 30.60
C CYS A 222 -12.79 21.98 30.43
N LEU A 223 -12.76 21.50 29.19
CA LEU A 223 -12.91 20.08 28.87
C LEU A 223 -11.77 19.23 29.42
N ASP A 224 -10.53 19.71 29.36
CA ASP A 224 -9.38 19.00 29.94
C ASP A 224 -9.63 18.68 31.42
N ARG A 225 -10.14 19.66 32.19
CA ARG A 225 -10.51 19.43 33.59
C ARG A 225 -11.67 18.47 33.73
N GLU A 226 -12.75 18.70 32.98
CA GLU A 226 -13.97 17.89 33.07
C GLU A 226 -13.72 16.42 32.70
N LEU A 227 -12.96 16.15 31.64
CA LEU A 227 -12.62 14.81 31.19
C LEU A 227 -11.73 14.08 32.20
N ASN A 228 -10.73 14.76 32.78
CA ASN A 228 -9.88 14.17 33.81
C ASN A 228 -10.62 13.87 35.13
N GLU A 229 -11.70 14.60 35.43
CA GLU A 229 -12.52 14.37 36.64
C GLU A 229 -13.63 13.32 36.40
N GLY A 230 -14.18 13.25 35.18
CA GLY A 230 -15.40 12.50 34.87
C GLY A 230 -15.22 11.23 34.03
N TYR A 231 -14.09 11.08 33.33
CA TYR A 231 -13.89 9.98 32.38
C TYR A 231 -12.64 9.17 32.72
N GLN A 232 -12.61 7.90 32.29
CA GLN A 232 -11.44 7.05 32.47
C GLN A 232 -10.37 7.42 31.44
N PRO A 233 -9.16 7.88 31.85
CA PRO A 233 -8.07 8.13 30.92
C PRO A 233 -7.56 6.81 30.33
N LEU A 234 -7.28 6.84 29.02
CA LEU A 234 -6.73 5.72 28.26
C LEU A 234 -5.26 5.94 27.94
N CYS A 235 -4.92 7.11 27.39
CA CYS A 235 -3.54 7.47 27.09
C CYS A 235 -3.32 8.98 27.05
N LYS A 236 -2.04 9.36 27.15
CA LYS A 236 -1.55 10.72 26.88
C LYS A 236 -0.27 10.60 26.08
N GLU A 237 -0.25 11.17 24.89
CA GLU A 237 0.85 11.03 23.94
C GLU A 237 1.08 12.30 23.12
N THR A 238 2.31 12.46 22.61
CA THR A 238 2.63 13.39 21.53
C THR A 238 2.68 12.61 20.23
N VAL A 239 1.92 13.02 19.23
CA VAL A 239 1.87 12.37 17.92
C VAL A 239 2.42 13.31 16.86
N GLU A 240 3.54 12.93 16.27
CA GLU A 240 4.05 13.57 15.07
C GLU A 240 3.49 12.87 13.85
N THR A 241 2.92 13.63 12.91
CA THR A 241 2.35 13.10 11.67
C THR A 241 2.92 13.83 10.47
N LEU A 242 3.46 13.07 9.52
CA LEU A 242 3.77 13.55 8.18
C LEU A 242 2.80 12.89 7.20
N LYS A 243 2.01 13.71 6.49
CA LYS A 243 1.04 13.27 5.50
C LYS A 243 1.61 13.41 4.09
N PHE A 244 1.39 12.40 3.26
CA PHE A 244 1.83 12.28 1.88
C PHE A 244 0.64 12.31 0.92
N THR A 245 0.83 12.95 -0.24
CA THR A 245 -0.17 13.18 -1.30
C THR A 245 0.40 12.77 -2.67
N PRO A 246 -0.42 12.34 -3.66
CA PRO A 246 -1.87 12.20 -3.62
C PRO A 246 -2.34 11.11 -2.65
N GLY A 247 -3.56 11.25 -2.12
CA GLY A 247 -4.11 10.35 -1.10
C GLY A 247 -3.98 10.85 0.33
N ASP A 248 -4.15 9.94 1.29
CA ASP A 248 -4.03 10.20 2.72
C ASP A 248 -3.19 9.10 3.39
N HIS A 249 -1.93 9.06 2.99
CA HIS A 249 -0.91 8.19 3.56
C HIS A 249 -0.15 8.98 4.63
N ARG A 250 0.00 8.40 5.81
CA ARG A 250 0.60 9.07 6.96
C ARG A 250 1.70 8.20 7.53
N VAL A 251 2.85 8.81 7.80
CA VAL A 251 3.84 8.22 8.70
C VAL A 251 3.73 8.93 10.03
N ARG A 252 3.43 8.18 11.10
CA ARG A 252 3.22 8.72 12.44
C ARG A 252 4.31 8.20 13.39
N ILE A 253 4.79 9.09 14.25
CA ILE A 253 5.59 8.74 15.42
C ILE A 253 4.75 9.12 16.63
N ARG A 254 4.45 8.16 17.50
CA ARG A 254 3.73 8.39 18.74
C ARG A 254 4.69 8.25 19.90
N GLU A 255 4.93 9.33 20.60
CA GLU A 255 5.75 9.38 21.80
C GLU A 255 4.83 9.40 23.03
N GLY A 256 4.90 8.33 23.84
CA GLY A 256 4.14 8.16 25.07
C GLY A 256 4.94 7.33 26.07
N GLU A 257 4.30 6.36 26.74
CA GLU A 257 5.04 5.40 27.58
C GLU A 257 6.04 4.55 26.78
N THR A 258 5.69 4.25 25.52
CA THR A 258 6.56 3.59 24.55
C THR A 258 6.46 4.33 23.22
N THR A 259 7.60 4.66 22.60
CA THR A 259 7.58 5.21 21.25
C THR A 259 7.10 4.17 20.26
N LYS A 260 6.11 4.53 19.44
CA LYS A 260 5.58 3.68 18.37
C LYS A 260 5.75 4.36 17.03
N TYR A 261 6.14 3.59 16.04
CA TYR A 261 6.29 4.02 14.65
C TYR A 261 5.22 3.32 13.84
N GLU A 262 4.44 4.07 13.05
CA GLU A 262 3.38 3.46 12.24
C GLU A 262 3.21 4.15 10.88
N VAL A 263 2.79 3.35 9.91
CA VAL A 263 2.23 3.84 8.65
C VAL A 263 0.73 3.66 8.72
N VAL A 264 0.01 4.74 8.45
CA VAL A 264 -1.44 4.74 8.40
C VAL A 264 -1.89 5.14 7.00
N ILE A 265 -2.69 4.29 6.37
CA ILE A 265 -3.26 4.53 5.06
C ILE A 265 -4.77 4.66 5.23
N LYS A 266 -5.34 5.81 4.83
CA LYS A 266 -6.79 6.04 4.88
C LYS A 266 -7.38 6.01 3.47
N GLU A 267 -8.34 5.12 3.25
CA GLU A 267 -9.17 5.03 2.04
C GLU A 267 -10.54 5.68 2.25
N GLY A 268 -11.14 6.19 1.18
CA GLY A 268 -12.42 6.93 1.20
C GLY A 268 -12.23 8.45 1.16
N ASP A 269 -13.33 9.17 0.95
CA ASP A 269 -13.30 10.64 0.84
C ASP A 269 -12.99 11.26 2.22
N VAL A 270 -12.21 12.35 2.22
CA VAL A 270 -11.91 13.12 3.43
C VAL A 270 -13.14 13.86 3.97
N VAL A 271 -14.22 13.96 3.19
CA VAL A 271 -15.51 14.50 3.63
C VAL A 271 -16.50 13.43 4.14
N ASP A 272 -16.10 12.16 4.18
CA ASP A 272 -16.92 11.09 4.74
C ASP A 272 -16.71 10.96 6.26
N HIS A 273 -17.77 10.57 6.97
CA HIS A 273 -17.72 10.29 8.41
C HIS A 273 -17.07 8.95 8.76
N VAL A 274 -16.98 8.05 7.78
CA VAL A 274 -16.40 6.73 7.91
C VAL A 274 -15.32 6.56 6.86
N ARG A 275 -14.14 6.11 7.29
CA ARG A 275 -13.03 5.84 6.40
C ARG A 275 -12.40 4.51 6.77
N THR A 276 -11.89 3.83 5.76
CA THR A 276 -11.16 2.59 6.00
C THR A 276 -9.73 2.96 6.33
N GLU A 277 -9.26 2.57 7.51
CA GLU A 277 -7.89 2.77 7.95
C GLU A 277 -7.14 1.43 7.93
N TYR A 278 -5.93 1.45 7.39
CA TYR A 278 -4.94 0.39 7.54
C TYR A 278 -3.79 0.97 8.36
N SER A 279 -3.53 0.40 9.53
CA SER A 279 -2.34 0.72 10.32
C SER A 279 -1.34 -0.43 10.24
N ILE A 280 -0.08 -0.06 10.05
CA ILE A 280 1.06 -0.96 9.99
C ILE A 280 2.10 -0.46 10.98
N HIS A 281 2.44 -1.28 11.96
CA HIS A 281 3.50 -0.96 12.91
C HIS A 281 4.87 -1.16 12.27
N LEU A 282 5.76 -0.21 12.56
CA LEU A 282 7.15 -0.22 12.14
C LEU A 282 8.03 -0.50 13.36
N GLU A 283 9.13 -1.20 13.13
CA GLU A 283 9.99 -1.70 14.19
C GLU A 283 10.75 -0.56 14.90
N ASP A 284 11.20 0.44 14.13
CA ASP A 284 12.01 1.54 14.64
C ASP A 284 11.91 2.81 13.76
N GLU A 285 12.59 3.86 14.21
CA GLU A 285 12.67 5.14 13.51
C GLU A 285 13.38 5.04 12.16
N ILE A 286 14.39 4.16 12.03
CA ILE A 286 15.14 3.99 10.78
C ILE A 286 14.19 3.48 9.70
N MET A 287 13.34 2.53 10.05
CA MET A 287 12.31 2.01 9.17
C MET A 287 11.25 3.06 8.82
N ALA A 288 10.84 3.89 9.79
CA ALA A 288 9.94 5.01 9.54
C ALA A 288 10.54 6.00 8.53
N GLU A 289 11.82 6.32 8.66
CA GLU A 289 12.50 7.21 7.73
C GLU A 289 12.65 6.58 6.34
N GLN A 290 13.00 5.30 6.24
CA GLN A 290 13.03 4.58 4.97
C GLN A 290 11.67 4.58 4.25
N VAL A 291 10.56 4.49 4.99
CA VAL A 291 9.22 4.60 4.42
C VAL A 291 8.94 6.01 3.91
N ARG A 292 9.31 7.05 4.67
CA ARG A 292 9.18 8.45 4.24
C ARG A 292 9.97 8.74 2.98
N GLU A 293 11.23 8.33 2.95
CA GLU A 293 12.10 8.41 1.77
C GLU A 293 11.49 7.65 0.58
N GLY A 294 10.91 6.48 0.84
CA GLY A 294 10.15 5.70 -0.12
C GLY A 294 9.03 6.51 -0.76
N PHE A 295 8.11 7.06 0.04
CA PHE A 295 7.02 7.89 -0.48
C PHE A 295 7.51 9.13 -1.23
N ALA A 296 8.53 9.82 -0.71
CA ALA A 296 9.11 10.97 -1.39
C ALA A 296 9.73 10.59 -2.75
N SER A 297 10.39 9.42 -2.83
CA SER A 297 10.99 8.92 -4.08
C SER A 297 9.95 8.59 -5.17
N GLU A 298 8.72 8.26 -4.77
CA GLU A 298 7.56 8.06 -5.66
C GLU A 298 6.92 9.39 -6.12
N GLY A 299 7.54 10.54 -5.78
CA GLY A 299 7.06 11.86 -6.16
C GLY A 299 5.84 12.31 -5.36
N MET A 300 5.59 11.71 -4.20
CA MET A 300 4.50 12.16 -3.32
C MET A 300 4.86 13.50 -2.68
N GLY A 301 3.92 14.45 -2.71
CA GLY A 301 4.03 15.70 -1.98
C GLY A 301 3.78 15.49 -0.49
N THR A 302 4.35 16.33 0.36
CA THR A 302 4.10 16.28 1.81
C THR A 302 3.38 17.52 2.29
N ASP A 303 2.40 17.33 3.18
CA ASP A 303 1.85 18.41 3.99
C ASP A 303 2.89 18.85 5.06
N PRO A 304 2.74 20.05 5.66
CA PRO A 304 3.52 20.41 6.84
C PRO A 304 3.43 19.33 7.92
N LYS A 305 4.48 19.17 8.75
CA LYS A 305 4.46 18.23 9.87
C LYS A 305 3.43 18.70 10.92
N TRP A 306 2.58 17.80 11.38
CA TRP A 306 1.64 18.05 12.47
C TRP A 306 2.21 17.46 13.75
N VAL A 307 2.29 18.26 14.81
CA VAL A 307 2.63 17.79 16.16
C VAL A 307 1.38 17.96 17.01
N LYS A 308 0.90 16.87 17.60
CA LYS A 308 -0.34 16.83 18.38
C LYS A 308 -0.06 16.35 19.79
N HIS A 309 -0.51 17.08 20.80
CA HIS A 309 -0.60 16.57 22.16
C HIS A 309 -2.00 16.02 22.38
N LYS A 310 -2.11 14.69 22.46
CA LYS A 310 -3.38 13.95 22.51
C LYS A 310 -3.59 13.38 23.91
N GLN A 311 -4.83 13.50 24.39
CA GLN A 311 -5.34 12.79 25.56
C GLN A 311 -6.57 11.99 25.15
N GLU A 312 -6.59 10.70 25.48
CA GLU A 312 -7.69 9.79 25.17
C GLU A 312 -8.43 9.38 26.43
N PHE A 313 -9.76 9.31 26.33
CA PHE A 313 -10.65 8.93 27.42
C PHE A 313 -11.70 7.93 26.93
N ALA A 314 -12.03 6.95 27.77
CA ALA A 314 -13.07 5.97 27.45
C ALA A 314 -14.47 6.56 27.67
N ALA A 315 -15.38 6.36 26.73
CA ALA A 315 -16.78 6.73 26.86
C ALA A 315 -17.70 5.57 26.46
N GLN A 316 -18.91 5.53 27.04
CA GLN A 316 -19.93 4.55 26.69
C GLN A 316 -21.23 5.24 26.29
N MET A 317 -21.84 4.77 25.19
CA MET A 317 -23.13 5.26 24.71
C MET A 317 -23.88 4.13 24.01
N GLY A 318 -25.15 3.91 24.38
CA GLY A 318 -25.99 2.89 23.75
C GLY A 318 -25.43 1.45 23.82
N GLY A 319 -24.60 1.13 24.83
CA GLY A 319 -23.98 -0.19 24.99
C GLY A 319 -22.70 -0.42 24.18
N TYR A 320 -22.14 0.63 23.58
CA TYR A 320 -20.88 0.57 22.83
C TYR A 320 -19.81 1.44 23.50
N ASP A 321 -18.56 1.00 23.36
CA ASP A 321 -17.38 1.76 23.78
C ASP A 321 -16.89 2.69 22.67
N TYR A 322 -16.52 3.91 23.07
CA TYR A 322 -16.02 5.00 22.25
C TYR A 322 -14.76 5.60 22.87
N VAL A 323 -13.99 6.33 22.07
CA VAL A 323 -12.84 7.09 22.54
C VAL A 323 -13.09 8.58 22.33
N ILE A 324 -12.93 9.37 23.39
CA ILE A 324 -12.90 10.83 23.34
C ILE A 324 -11.43 11.24 23.28
N CYS A 325 -11.06 12.02 22.27
CA CYS A 325 -9.72 12.47 21.97
C CYS A 325 -9.67 13.99 22.09
N LEU A 326 -9.05 14.49 23.16
CA LEU A 326 -8.77 15.91 23.33
C LEU A 326 -7.36 16.21 22.80
N GLN A 327 -7.27 17.10 21.80
CA GLN A 327 -6.05 17.36 21.04
C GLN A 327 -5.68 18.84 21.05
N GLU A 328 -4.44 19.16 21.42
CA GLU A 328 -3.78 20.42 21.09
C GLU A 328 -2.83 20.17 19.92
N ILE A 329 -3.04 20.86 18.81
CA ILE A 329 -2.25 20.69 17.59
C ILE A 329 -1.39 21.93 17.43
N GLU A 330 -0.06 21.75 17.48
CA GLU A 330 0.90 22.85 17.40
C GLU A 330 0.72 23.64 16.12
N ASN A 331 0.66 24.97 16.26
CA ASN A 331 0.42 25.88 15.14
C ASN A 331 -0.83 25.50 14.33
N PHE A 332 -1.85 24.94 14.99
CA PHE A 332 -3.18 24.72 14.42
C PHE A 332 -4.30 25.17 15.36
N GLY A 333 -4.44 24.52 16.51
CA GLY A 333 -5.51 24.84 17.44
C GLY A 333 -5.95 23.64 18.25
N TYR A 334 -7.15 23.77 18.83
CA TYR A 334 -7.70 22.83 19.79
C TYR A 334 -8.86 22.06 19.17
N LEU A 335 -8.86 20.74 19.36
CA LEU A 335 -9.82 19.84 18.75
C LEU A 335 -10.31 18.83 19.77
N LEU A 336 -11.63 18.60 19.79
CA LEU A 336 -12.22 17.39 20.33
C LEU A 336 -12.58 16.47 19.17
N GLU A 337 -12.23 15.20 19.28
CA GLU A 337 -12.65 14.15 18.37
C GLU A 337 -13.29 13.04 19.19
N VAL A 338 -14.39 12.47 18.71
CA VAL A 338 -14.96 11.26 19.29
C VAL A 338 -15.00 10.21 18.20
N GLU A 339 -14.41 9.06 18.46
CA GLU A 339 -14.18 8.03 17.45
C GLU A 339 -14.67 6.64 17.90
N LYS A 340 -15.02 5.85 16.89
CA LYS A 340 -15.30 4.42 17.00
C LYS A 340 -14.51 3.67 15.94
N MET A 341 -13.67 2.75 16.39
CA MET A 341 -13.09 1.73 15.52
C MET A 341 -14.05 0.54 15.41
N SER A 342 -14.43 0.18 14.18
CA SER A 342 -15.27 -0.99 13.88
C SER A 342 -14.62 -1.90 12.84
N SER A 343 -14.95 -3.19 12.85
CA SER A 343 -14.53 -4.14 11.81
C SER A 343 -15.42 -4.10 10.56
N VAL A 344 -16.56 -3.39 10.63
CA VAL A 344 -17.54 -3.22 9.55
C VAL A 344 -18.00 -1.77 9.49
N ASP A 345 -18.57 -1.34 8.37
CA ASP A 345 -19.21 -0.02 8.29
C ASP A 345 -20.60 -0.06 8.95
N ASP A 346 -20.64 0.32 10.22
CA ASP A 346 -21.83 0.52 11.05
C ASP A 346 -22.04 2.00 11.41
N SER A 347 -21.58 2.91 10.54
CA SER A 347 -21.66 4.36 10.71
C SER A 347 -23.07 4.88 11.03
N HIS A 348 -24.11 4.30 10.44
CA HIS A 348 -25.50 4.65 10.70
C HIS A 348 -25.94 4.44 12.17
N ILE A 349 -25.27 3.55 12.92
CA ILE A 349 -25.49 3.33 14.35
C ILE A 349 -24.65 4.30 15.17
N HIS A 350 -23.38 4.46 14.81
CA HIS A 350 -22.42 5.16 15.67
C HIS A 350 -22.41 6.67 15.50
N VAL A 351 -22.66 7.21 14.31
CA VAL A 351 -22.67 8.68 14.08
C VAL A 351 -23.64 9.41 15.02
N PRO A 352 -24.90 8.96 15.23
CA PRO A 352 -25.79 9.58 16.22
C PRO A 352 -25.22 9.57 17.66
N ASN A 353 -24.62 8.46 18.08
CA ASN A 353 -24.03 8.34 19.42
C ASN A 353 -22.82 9.26 19.60
N LEU A 354 -21.94 9.36 18.59
CA LEU A 354 -20.79 10.26 18.60
C LEU A 354 -21.22 11.72 18.72
N LYS A 355 -22.24 12.13 17.95
CA LYS A 355 -22.84 13.47 18.06
C LYS A 355 -23.43 13.71 19.45
N GLN A 356 -24.13 12.72 20.01
CA GLN A 356 -24.71 12.84 21.35
C GLN A 356 -23.64 12.96 22.44
N ILE A 357 -22.51 12.25 22.33
CA ILE A 357 -21.38 12.38 23.26
C ILE A 357 -20.85 13.83 23.24
N ILE A 358 -20.61 14.39 22.05
CA ILE A 358 -20.16 15.79 21.90
C ILE A 358 -21.19 16.77 22.47
N SER A 359 -22.47 16.58 22.18
CA SER A 359 -23.53 17.44 22.72
C SER A 359 -23.68 17.35 24.24
N ASN A 360 -23.43 16.18 24.84
CA ASN A 360 -23.45 16.02 26.30
C ASN A 360 -22.30 16.79 26.99
N LEU A 361 -21.19 17.02 26.28
CA LEU A 361 -20.09 17.88 26.73
C LEU A 361 -20.37 19.38 26.49
N GLY A 362 -21.58 19.73 26.05
CA GLY A 362 -22.00 21.12 25.82
C GLY A 362 -21.45 21.72 24.52
N LEU A 363 -21.04 20.89 23.56
CA LEU A 363 -20.41 21.32 22.31
C LEU A 363 -21.28 21.01 21.09
N GLU A 364 -20.98 21.66 19.96
CA GLU A 364 -21.66 21.43 18.69
C GLU A 364 -20.78 20.56 17.76
N PRO A 365 -21.24 19.36 17.35
CA PRO A 365 -20.50 18.52 16.43
C PRO A 365 -20.45 19.15 15.04
N ILE A 366 -19.29 19.17 14.40
CA ILE A 366 -19.12 19.65 13.03
C ILE A 366 -19.02 18.50 12.03
N GLY A 367 -19.53 18.72 10.82
CA GLY A 367 -19.41 17.75 9.72
C GLY A 367 -18.00 17.74 9.10
N PRO A 368 -17.56 16.65 8.45
CA PRO A 368 -16.26 16.56 7.79
C PRO A 368 -16.05 17.65 6.75
N HIS A 369 -17.06 17.97 5.94
CA HIS A 369 -16.98 19.05 4.95
C HIS A 369 -16.74 20.41 5.62
N GLU A 370 -17.49 20.71 6.69
CA GLU A 370 -17.31 21.96 7.43
C GLU A 370 -15.92 22.03 8.08
N PHE A 371 -15.45 20.91 8.64
CA PHE A 371 -14.10 20.82 9.21
C PHE A 371 -13.03 21.09 8.16
N GLN A 372 -13.11 20.46 6.97
CA GLN A 372 -12.15 20.66 5.88
C GLN A 372 -12.11 22.12 5.42
N GLU A 373 -13.26 22.79 5.29
CA GLU A 373 -13.29 24.21 4.92
C GLU A 373 -12.62 25.08 5.98
N ARG A 374 -12.90 24.85 7.27
CA ARG A 374 -12.26 25.59 8.37
C ARG A 374 -10.75 25.33 8.46
N VAL A 375 -10.30 24.09 8.18
CA VAL A 375 -8.87 23.73 8.14
C VAL A 375 -8.15 24.43 6.99
N LYS A 376 -8.77 24.55 5.80
CA LYS A 376 -8.15 25.21 4.65
C LYS A 376 -7.83 26.68 4.92
N ASP A 377 -8.77 27.40 5.52
CA ASP A 377 -8.56 28.80 5.90
C ASP A 377 -7.42 28.93 6.91
N TYR A 378 -7.37 28.02 7.89
CA TYR A 378 -6.29 27.97 8.85
C TYR A 378 -4.91 27.72 8.20
N ILE A 379 -4.80 26.71 7.34
CA ILE A 379 -3.54 26.35 6.65
C ILE A 379 -3.06 27.54 5.82
N ARG A 380 -3.96 28.21 5.09
CA ARG A 380 -3.61 29.37 4.27
C ARG A 380 -3.03 30.52 5.10
N ASP A 381 -3.55 30.74 6.31
CA ASP A 381 -3.15 31.87 7.15
C ASP A 381 -1.83 31.61 7.91
N ASN A 382 -1.32 30.37 7.89
CA ASN A 382 -0.11 29.94 8.62
C ASN A 382 0.97 29.30 7.70
N GLN A 383 0.81 29.39 6.38
CA GLN A 383 1.88 29.18 5.38
C GLN A 383 2.54 30.52 5.05
#